data_AF-A0A9D9RRZ2-F1
#
_entry.id   AF-A0A9D9RRZ2-F1
#
_cell.length_a   1.000
_cell.length_b   1.000
_cell.length_c   1.000
_cell.angle_alpha   90.00
_cell.angle_beta   90.00
_cell.angle_gamma   90.00
#
_symmetry.space_group_name_H-M   'P 1'
#
loop_
_entity.id
_entity.type
_entity.pdbx_description
1 polymer ?
#
loop_
_entity_poly.entity_id
_entity_poly.type
_entity_poly.pdbx_seq_one_letter_code
_entity_poly.pdbx_strand_id
1 'polypeptide(L)'
;MSMINPKPETGSKVTFIQRIRSFWSGLIEPHGSIKLIGEYRRARLLAILTLILTVLFALGTLSNPVHIEAFYLLGGISFGSYILSRTRYYKLGAYVFTYVTTLIGFFRIYQGSASSLEASIASTVHISLIFSSLILSQRGFLSLAGLSTLAAFTAPFYTRSPIMEPGSTALTGGVVLGIGAILYGTQVFRAAIEKERLEELTQANAELEEVKSHLEQRIVLRTQELEKANQQVQERAARFQVASEISRDISANINQDPQDLLNRITQTISEKLGFYHVGIFLFDKNREYAVLRASNSAGGQRMLNRQHQLKIGGTGVVGYVSQSGRPRISLDTGSDAVYFNNPDLPETHSEIALPLKYGDRTIGVLDVQSTEASAFTEEDANFLSTLANQIAIIINTIMSNGADTGSFASPRVSVRNRQSAKQTGYSYLPDGTISTTKPLQNSSIDQAIATGDPVILARPTKEIPSSLTIPVKFREQVIGVIHVEAAEANRKWTDDEVSIIQSISDRASFAIENARLFEETERRAEREQLIAKVTSRIGESNNVEKILQTTIQELGRSLGATRTFIKLETTAASADDDATG
;
A
#
# COMPACT_ATOMS: atom_id res chain seq x y z
N MET A 1 33.94 32.73 9.23
CA MET A 1 32.65 32.91 9.91
C MET A 1 32.39 31.66 10.74
N SER A 2 32.50 31.74 12.06
CA SER A 2 32.30 30.61 12.97
C SER A 2 30.81 30.27 13.09
N MET A 3 30.43 28.99 13.09
CA MET A 3 29.21 28.56 13.78
C MET A 3 29.38 27.17 14.41
N ILE A 4 29.65 27.21 15.72
CA ILE A 4 28.87 26.60 16.80
C ILE A 4 28.63 25.09 16.70
N ASN A 5 29.45 24.38 17.47
CA ASN A 5 29.22 23.04 17.99
C ASN A 5 28.16 23.12 19.11
N PRO A 6 27.03 22.39 19.07
CA PRO A 6 26.08 22.41 20.18
C PRO A 6 26.62 21.58 21.36
N LYS A 7 26.65 22.20 22.55
CA LYS A 7 26.91 21.52 23.83
C LYS A 7 25.87 20.42 24.09
N PRO A 8 26.24 19.32 24.77
CA PRO A 8 25.26 18.34 25.23
C PRO A 8 24.41 18.95 26.35
N GLU A 9 23.09 18.95 26.19
CA GLU A 9 22.16 19.29 27.26
C GLU A 9 22.28 18.27 28.39
N THR A 10 22.91 18.70 29.47
CA THR A 10 22.87 18.07 30.79
C THR A 10 21.50 18.25 31.41
N GLY A 11 20.90 17.14 31.87
CA GLY A 11 19.96 17.16 33.00
C GLY A 11 18.49 17.02 32.63
N SER A 12 18.08 15.79 32.30
CA SER A 12 16.70 15.35 32.56
C SER A 12 16.39 15.62 34.04
N LYS A 13 15.55 16.63 34.32
CA LYS A 13 15.00 16.87 35.66
C LYS A 13 14.07 15.71 35.98
N VAL A 14 14.63 14.66 36.58
CA VAL A 14 13.86 13.56 37.16
C VAL A 14 12.84 14.17 38.11
N THR A 15 11.55 14.04 37.78
CA THR A 15 10.47 14.65 38.54
C THR A 15 10.44 14.09 39.96
N PHE A 16 9.98 14.85 40.94
CA PHE A 16 9.86 14.40 42.34
C PHE A 16 9.14 13.04 42.46
N ILE A 17 8.13 12.82 41.62
CA ILE A 17 7.39 11.56 41.50
C ILE A 17 8.28 10.41 41.02
N GLN A 18 9.18 10.64 40.08
CA GLN A 18 10.14 9.63 39.62
C GLN A 18 11.17 9.27 40.70
N ARG A 19 11.61 10.24 41.52
CA ARG A 19 12.50 9.96 42.67
C ARG A 19 11.82 9.13 43.76
N ILE A 20 10.55 9.43 44.04
CA ILE A 20 9.74 8.62 44.96
C ILE A 20 9.59 7.20 44.41
N ARG A 21 9.27 7.05 43.12
CA ARG A 21 9.08 5.75 42.48
C ARG A 21 10.36 4.91 42.48
N SER A 22 11.52 5.50 42.20
CA SER A 22 12.82 4.80 42.21
C SER A 22 13.25 4.42 43.63
N PHE A 23 12.97 5.28 44.61
CA PHE A 23 13.20 4.96 46.02
C PHE A 23 12.35 3.78 46.47
N TRP A 24 11.05 3.79 46.16
CA TRP A 24 10.15 2.69 46.49
C TRP A 24 10.50 1.40 45.75
N SER A 25 10.89 1.45 44.47
CA SER A 25 11.31 0.26 43.73
C SER A 25 12.56 -0.36 44.35
N GLY A 26 13.53 0.48 44.75
CA GLY A 26 14.73 0.06 45.48
C GLY A 26 14.45 -0.63 46.82
N LEU A 27 13.31 -0.34 47.48
CA LEU A 27 12.91 -0.96 48.76
C LEU A 27 12.16 -2.29 48.61
N ILE A 28 11.57 -2.58 47.44
CA ILE A 28 10.69 -3.75 47.29
C ILE A 28 11.11 -4.73 46.19
N GLU A 29 12.13 -4.39 45.39
CA GLU A 29 12.60 -5.24 44.29
C GLU A 29 13.25 -6.55 44.78
N PRO A 30 12.70 -7.72 44.40
CA PRO A 30 13.31 -9.01 44.70
C PRO A 30 14.68 -9.19 44.04
N HIS A 31 15.45 -10.16 44.53
CA HIS A 31 16.75 -10.49 43.97
C HIS A 31 16.66 -10.92 42.50
N GLY A 32 17.56 -10.43 41.64
CA GLY A 32 17.56 -10.68 40.19
C GLY A 32 17.75 -12.16 39.77
N SER A 33 18.12 -13.03 40.70
CA SER A 33 18.18 -14.48 40.44
C SER A 33 16.79 -15.14 40.33
N ILE A 34 15.72 -14.46 40.77
CA ILE A 34 14.35 -14.98 40.70
C ILE A 34 13.78 -14.67 39.32
N LYS A 35 13.94 -15.60 38.38
CA LYS A 35 13.53 -15.43 36.98
C LYS A 35 12.05 -15.72 36.72
N LEU A 36 11.42 -16.54 37.57
CA LEU A 36 10.05 -16.97 37.38
C LEU A 36 9.08 -15.86 37.82
N ILE A 37 8.23 -15.36 36.92
CA ILE A 37 7.36 -14.20 37.16
C ILE A 37 6.45 -14.40 38.38
N GLY A 38 5.90 -15.61 38.55
CA GLY A 38 5.07 -15.94 39.72
C GLY A 38 5.84 -15.86 41.04
N GLU A 39 7.09 -16.34 41.07
CA GLU A 39 7.95 -16.28 42.26
C GLU A 39 8.42 -14.86 42.55
N TYR A 40 8.73 -14.09 41.50
CA TYR A 40 9.10 -12.68 41.60
C TYR A 40 7.97 -11.85 42.23
N ARG A 41 6.73 -12.05 41.77
CA ARG A 41 5.54 -11.39 42.35
C ARG A 41 5.35 -11.75 43.82
N ARG A 42 5.51 -13.02 44.21
CA ARG A 42 5.40 -13.46 45.61
C ARG A 42 6.50 -12.88 46.50
N ALA A 43 7.75 -12.85 46.03
CA ALA A 43 8.86 -12.25 46.75
C ALA A 43 8.66 -10.75 46.97
N ARG A 44 8.17 -10.03 45.94
CA ARG A 44 7.87 -8.60 46.02
C ARG A 44 6.71 -8.32 46.99
N LEU A 45 5.67 -9.14 46.94
CA LEU A 45 4.53 -9.03 47.85
C LEU A 45 4.94 -9.29 49.30
N LEU A 46 5.81 -10.28 49.56
CA LEU A 46 6.41 -10.49 50.87
C LEU A 46 7.21 -9.27 51.33
N ALA A 47 8.04 -8.68 50.45
CA ALA A 47 8.84 -7.50 50.78
C ALA A 47 7.96 -6.30 51.17
N ILE A 48 6.92 -6.02 50.39
CA ILE A 48 5.97 -4.94 50.68
C ILE A 48 5.29 -5.16 52.03
N LEU A 49 4.73 -6.34 52.22
CA LEU A 49 3.95 -6.66 53.40
C LEU A 49 4.79 -6.64 54.69
N THR A 50 5.98 -7.23 54.65
CA THR A 50 6.89 -7.25 55.80
C THR A 50 7.51 -5.89 56.09
N LEU A 51 7.78 -5.07 55.07
CA LEU A 51 8.20 -3.69 55.26
C LEU A 51 7.11 -2.86 55.96
N ILE A 52 5.86 -2.94 55.47
CA ILE A 52 4.72 -2.25 56.07
C ILE A 52 4.54 -2.68 57.52
N LEU A 53 4.54 -3.99 57.78
CA LEU A 53 4.39 -4.52 59.13
C LEU A 53 5.54 -4.09 60.06
N THR A 54 6.78 -4.08 59.58
CA THR A 54 7.92 -3.60 60.37
C THR A 54 7.73 -2.14 60.77
N VAL A 55 7.27 -1.28 59.86
CA VAL A 55 7.00 0.13 60.16
C VAL A 55 5.84 0.26 61.14
N LEU A 56 4.73 -0.48 60.94
CA LEU A 56 3.59 -0.46 61.84
C LEU A 56 3.94 -0.92 63.25
N PHE A 57 4.73 -1.99 63.39
CA PHE A 57 5.17 -2.47 64.69
C PHE A 57 6.12 -1.47 65.37
N ALA A 58 7.03 -0.85 64.61
CA ALA A 58 7.89 0.20 65.14
C ALA A 58 7.08 1.42 65.65
N LEU A 59 6.09 1.88 64.88
CA LEU A 59 5.18 2.94 65.32
C LEU A 59 4.36 2.54 66.56
N GLY A 60 3.91 1.28 66.63
CA GLY A 60 3.20 0.74 67.78
C GLY A 60 4.05 0.73 69.06
N THR A 61 5.38 0.59 68.97
CA THR A 61 6.24 0.73 70.17
C THR A 61 6.30 2.16 70.70
N LEU A 62 6.16 3.17 69.84
CA LEU A 62 6.20 4.59 70.21
C LEU A 62 4.92 5.05 70.91
N SER A 63 3.79 4.36 70.70
CA SER A 63 2.51 4.70 71.35
C SER A 63 2.38 4.23 72.81
N ASN A 64 3.49 3.79 73.43
CA ASN A 64 3.58 3.33 74.81
C ASN A 64 2.54 2.23 75.20
N PRO A 65 2.55 1.07 74.50
CA PRO A 65 1.55 0.02 74.70
C PRO A 65 1.78 -0.79 75.98
N VAL A 66 0.69 -1.32 76.56
CA VAL A 66 0.69 -2.24 77.72
C VAL A 66 1.53 -3.51 77.48
N HIS A 67 1.80 -3.88 76.23
CA HIS A 67 2.54 -5.08 75.84
C HIS A 67 3.66 -4.79 74.82
N ILE A 68 4.64 -3.97 75.21
CA ILE A 68 5.73 -3.52 74.33
C ILE A 68 6.59 -4.68 73.77
N GLU A 69 6.75 -5.77 74.53
CA GLU A 69 7.56 -6.93 74.13
C GLU A 69 7.03 -7.65 72.87
N ALA A 70 5.70 -7.71 72.70
CA ALA A 70 5.08 -8.34 71.53
C ALA A 70 5.36 -7.56 70.25
N PHE A 71 5.38 -6.22 70.33
CA PHE A 71 5.71 -5.36 69.19
C PHE A 71 7.17 -5.50 68.78
N TYR A 72 8.11 -5.64 69.73
CA TYR A 72 9.52 -5.89 69.42
C TYR A 72 9.74 -7.25 68.74
N LEU A 73 9.10 -8.31 69.24
CA LEU A 73 9.22 -9.66 68.66
C LEU A 73 8.64 -9.74 67.25
N LEU A 74 7.43 -9.23 67.05
CA LEU A 74 6.77 -9.23 65.74
C LEU A 74 7.49 -8.29 64.75
N GLY A 75 7.95 -7.13 65.21
CA GLY A 75 8.76 -6.20 64.43
C GLY A 75 10.08 -6.82 63.97
N GLY A 76 10.77 -7.54 64.85
CA GLY A 76 12.02 -8.24 64.55
C GLY A 76 11.85 -9.36 63.51
N ILE A 77 10.79 -10.17 63.64
CA ILE A 77 10.49 -11.23 62.66
C ILE A 77 10.08 -10.65 61.31
N SER A 78 9.25 -9.61 61.32
CA SER A 78 8.88 -8.89 60.11
C SER A 78 10.10 -8.31 59.43
N PHE A 79 11.02 -7.69 60.18
CA PHE A 79 12.24 -7.11 59.63
C PHE A 79 13.21 -8.18 59.08
N GLY A 80 13.41 -9.27 59.81
CA GLY A 80 14.21 -10.40 59.34
C GLY A 80 13.63 -11.03 58.07
N SER A 81 12.30 -11.19 58.01
CA SER A 81 11.62 -11.66 56.81
C SER A 81 11.69 -10.66 55.66
N TYR A 82 11.66 -9.36 55.94
CA TYR A 82 11.87 -8.33 54.93
C TYR A 82 13.27 -8.44 54.33
N ILE A 83 14.31 -8.57 55.14
CA ILE A 83 15.68 -8.79 54.64
C ILE A 83 15.74 -10.03 53.76
N LEU A 84 15.18 -11.16 54.23
CA LEU A 84 15.17 -12.41 53.47
C LEU A 84 14.38 -12.30 52.16
N SER A 85 13.30 -11.52 52.12
CA SER A 85 12.50 -11.29 50.91
C SER A 85 13.29 -10.63 49.78
N ARG A 86 14.35 -9.88 50.12
CA ARG A 86 15.27 -9.23 49.18
C ARG A 86 16.38 -10.16 48.68
N THR A 87 16.46 -11.39 49.19
CA THR A 87 17.49 -12.37 48.81
C THR A 87 16.90 -13.50 47.97
N ARG A 88 17.77 -14.39 47.46
CA ARG A 88 17.34 -15.65 46.82
C ARG A 88 16.53 -16.57 47.75
N TYR A 89 16.57 -16.35 49.06
CA TYR A 89 15.90 -17.16 50.08
C TYR A 89 14.56 -16.59 50.52
N TYR A 90 13.86 -15.83 49.67
CA TYR A 90 12.56 -15.23 50.01
C TYR A 90 11.54 -16.26 50.54
N LYS A 91 11.57 -17.50 50.03
CA LYS A 91 10.70 -18.60 50.51
C LYS A 91 10.94 -18.85 52.00
N LEU A 92 12.20 -18.91 52.42
CA LEU A 92 12.56 -19.05 53.84
C LEU A 92 12.02 -17.87 54.65
N GLY A 93 12.15 -16.64 54.14
CA GLY A 93 11.54 -15.45 54.75
C GLY A 93 10.03 -15.61 54.96
N ALA A 94 9.29 -16.05 53.93
CA ALA A 94 7.85 -16.26 54.03
C ALA A 94 7.47 -17.32 55.08
N TYR A 95 8.19 -18.45 55.12
CA TYR A 95 7.98 -19.49 56.13
C TYR A 95 8.32 -18.99 57.53
N VAL A 96 9.46 -18.30 57.70
CA VAL A 96 9.87 -17.71 58.97
C VAL A 96 8.81 -16.73 59.47
N PHE A 97 8.36 -15.80 58.63
CA PHE A 97 7.34 -14.83 59.02
C PHE A 97 6.05 -15.51 59.47
N THR A 98 5.50 -16.41 58.66
CA THR A 98 4.18 -16.99 58.94
C THR A 98 4.20 -18.02 60.07
N TYR A 99 5.17 -18.94 60.08
CA TYR A 99 5.25 -19.99 61.09
C TYR A 99 5.72 -19.46 62.44
N VAL A 100 6.73 -18.57 62.46
CA VAL A 100 7.24 -18.05 63.74
C VAL A 100 6.24 -17.08 64.37
N THR A 101 5.54 -16.25 63.58
CA THR A 101 4.45 -15.41 64.11
C THR A 101 3.32 -16.24 64.72
N THR A 102 2.94 -17.33 64.05
CA THR A 102 1.95 -18.30 64.58
C THR A 102 2.46 -18.96 65.86
N LEU A 103 3.72 -19.39 65.88
CA LEU A 103 4.34 -20.02 67.05
C LEU A 103 4.38 -19.07 68.26
N ILE A 104 4.68 -17.80 68.04
CA ILE A 104 4.64 -16.77 69.11
C ILE A 104 3.23 -16.65 69.69
N GLY A 105 2.19 -16.68 68.86
CA GLY A 105 0.80 -16.68 69.32
C GLY A 105 0.53 -17.77 70.34
N PHE A 106 0.90 -19.02 70.01
CA PHE A 106 0.73 -20.16 70.90
C PHE A 106 1.69 -20.16 72.10
N PHE A 107 2.91 -19.66 71.91
CA PHE A 107 3.88 -19.55 72.99
C PHE A 107 3.43 -18.55 74.07
N ARG A 108 2.80 -17.43 73.67
CA ARG A 108 2.20 -16.48 74.62
C ARG A 108 1.04 -17.08 75.42
N ILE A 109 0.26 -17.96 74.79
CA ILE A 109 -0.80 -18.73 75.47
C ILE A 109 -0.18 -19.69 76.49
N TYR A 110 0.89 -20.40 76.11
CA TYR A 110 1.60 -21.33 76.98
C TYR A 110 2.29 -20.64 78.17
N GLN A 111 2.88 -19.47 77.97
CA GLN A 111 3.53 -18.71 79.04
C GLN A 111 2.54 -17.95 79.94
N GLY A 112 1.28 -17.82 79.53
CA GLY A 112 0.27 -17.03 80.26
C GLY A 112 0.37 -15.52 80.06
N SER A 113 1.21 -15.04 79.12
CA SER A 113 1.36 -13.62 78.78
C SER A 113 0.32 -13.11 77.77
N ALA A 114 -0.57 -13.99 77.31
CA ALA A 114 -1.74 -13.64 76.51
C ALA A 114 -2.91 -13.22 77.41
N SER A 115 -3.59 -12.13 77.04
CA SER A 115 -4.80 -11.65 77.73
C SER A 115 -5.97 -12.63 77.64
N SER A 116 -6.11 -13.32 76.50
CA SER A 116 -7.02 -14.45 76.30
C SER A 116 -6.55 -15.34 75.12
N LEU A 117 -7.10 -16.55 75.04
CA LEU A 117 -6.89 -17.46 73.89
C LEU A 117 -7.29 -16.79 72.57
N GLU A 118 -8.48 -16.18 72.55
CA GLU A 118 -9.05 -15.49 71.39
C GLU A 118 -8.18 -14.31 70.94
N ALA A 119 -7.75 -13.46 71.89
CA ALA A 119 -6.95 -12.28 71.56
C ALA A 119 -5.58 -12.66 70.98
N SER A 120 -4.95 -13.72 71.49
CA SER A 120 -3.67 -14.20 70.94
C SER A 120 -3.84 -14.77 69.54
N ILE A 121 -4.86 -15.60 69.32
CA ILE A 121 -5.11 -16.22 68.00
C ILE A 121 -5.56 -15.16 66.98
N ALA A 122 -6.39 -14.20 67.36
CA ALA A 122 -6.78 -13.05 66.54
C ALA A 122 -5.59 -12.21 66.09
N SER A 123 -4.66 -11.89 67.00
CA SER A 123 -3.53 -11.01 66.72
C SER A 123 -2.35 -11.66 66.01
N THR A 124 -2.29 -12.99 65.91
CA THR A 124 -1.13 -13.69 65.34
C THR A 124 -1.50 -14.76 64.30
N VAL A 125 -2.31 -15.74 64.69
CA VAL A 125 -2.64 -16.91 63.86
C VAL A 125 -3.47 -16.50 62.65
N HIS A 126 -4.52 -15.70 62.83
CA HIS A 126 -5.36 -15.25 61.71
C HIS A 126 -4.57 -14.43 60.69
N ILE A 127 -3.72 -13.50 61.16
CA ILE A 127 -2.83 -12.72 60.30
C ILE A 127 -1.88 -13.67 59.55
N SER A 128 -1.29 -14.64 60.22
CA SER A 128 -0.38 -15.61 59.61
C SER A 128 -1.08 -16.50 58.56
N LEU A 129 -2.34 -16.86 58.77
CA LEU A 129 -3.16 -17.59 57.79
C LEU A 129 -3.46 -16.74 56.55
N ILE A 130 -3.84 -15.47 56.73
CA ILE A 130 -4.07 -14.55 55.61
C ILE A 130 -2.79 -14.41 54.79
N PHE A 131 -1.65 -14.14 55.43
CA PHE A 131 -0.38 -13.93 54.74
C PHE A 131 0.15 -15.21 54.08
N SER A 132 0.00 -16.37 54.73
CA SER A 132 0.38 -17.64 54.14
C SER A 132 -0.46 -18.00 52.91
N SER A 133 -1.75 -17.66 52.89
CA SER A 133 -2.61 -17.89 51.72
C SER A 133 -2.17 -17.08 50.48
N LEU A 134 -1.53 -15.92 50.70
CA LEU A 134 -1.04 -15.02 49.65
C LEU A 134 0.37 -15.38 49.18
N ILE A 135 1.24 -15.84 50.09
CA ILE A 135 2.68 -15.92 49.84
C ILE A 135 3.17 -17.37 49.70
N LEU A 136 2.62 -18.30 50.49
CA LEU A 136 3.07 -19.69 50.50
C LEU A 136 2.45 -20.52 49.37
N SER A 137 3.05 -21.68 49.12
CA SER A 137 2.42 -22.72 48.29
C SER A 137 1.19 -23.30 49.00
N GLN A 138 0.28 -23.93 48.24
CA GLN A 138 -0.89 -24.62 48.80
C GLN A 138 -0.49 -25.62 49.90
N ARG A 139 0.61 -26.37 49.69
CA ARG A 139 1.14 -27.30 50.70
C ARG A 139 1.60 -26.58 51.97
N GLY A 140 2.34 -25.48 51.82
CA GLY A 140 2.83 -24.69 52.96
C GLY A 140 1.72 -23.99 53.75
N PHE A 141 0.65 -23.58 53.06
CA PHE A 141 -0.56 -23.04 53.68
C PHE A 141 -1.33 -24.13 54.45
N LEU A 142 -1.60 -25.27 53.81
CA LEU A 142 -2.32 -26.39 54.42
C LEU A 142 -1.63 -26.90 55.68
N SER A 143 -0.30 -27.01 55.67
CA SER A 143 0.44 -27.43 56.86
C SER A 143 0.34 -26.40 57.98
N LEU A 144 0.40 -25.10 57.68
CA LEU A 144 0.24 -24.06 58.71
C LEU A 144 -1.19 -24.05 59.28
N ALA A 145 -2.20 -24.12 58.41
CA ALA A 145 -3.60 -24.17 58.78
C ALA A 145 -3.91 -25.38 59.66
N GLY A 146 -3.50 -26.58 59.23
CA GLY A 146 -3.71 -27.81 60.01
C GLY A 146 -3.02 -27.79 61.37
N LEU A 147 -1.76 -27.34 61.44
CA LEU A 147 -1.03 -27.20 62.71
C LEU A 147 -1.67 -26.15 63.62
N SER A 148 -2.10 -25.02 63.07
CA SER A 148 -2.74 -23.94 63.82
C SER A 148 -4.09 -24.37 64.39
N THR A 149 -4.90 -25.10 63.60
CA THR A 149 -6.16 -25.67 64.06
C THR A 149 -5.94 -26.67 65.18
N LEU A 150 -4.99 -27.61 65.00
CA LEU A 150 -4.66 -28.61 66.02
C LEU A 150 -4.17 -27.96 67.32
N ALA A 151 -3.30 -26.96 67.21
CA ALA A 151 -2.81 -26.19 68.37
C ALA A 151 -3.96 -25.43 69.06
N ALA A 152 -4.87 -24.80 68.31
CA ALA A 152 -6.02 -24.10 68.88
C ALA A 152 -6.95 -25.04 69.68
N PHE A 153 -7.23 -26.25 69.18
CA PHE A 153 -8.06 -27.23 69.90
C PHE A 153 -7.38 -27.85 71.12
N THR A 154 -6.04 -27.93 71.11
CA THR A 154 -5.26 -28.49 72.23
C THR A 154 -4.89 -27.44 73.28
N ALA A 155 -5.20 -26.16 73.05
CA ALA A 155 -4.92 -25.05 73.96
C ALA A 155 -5.33 -25.28 75.44
N PRO A 156 -6.48 -25.90 75.76
CA PRO A 156 -6.87 -26.18 77.15
C PRO A 156 -5.86 -26.98 77.96
N PHE A 157 -5.08 -27.85 77.31
CA PHE A 157 -4.16 -28.75 77.99
C PHE A 157 -2.84 -28.08 78.39
N TYR A 158 -2.53 -26.91 77.83
CA TYR A 158 -1.25 -26.25 78.04
C TYR A 158 -1.35 -24.74 78.31
N THR A 159 -2.54 -24.14 78.19
CA THR A 159 -2.72 -22.71 78.44
C THR A 159 -2.47 -22.36 79.90
N ARG A 160 -1.73 -21.27 80.11
CA ARG A 160 -1.56 -20.63 81.44
C ARG A 160 -2.21 -19.25 81.48
N SER A 161 -3.06 -18.93 80.50
CA SER A 161 -3.70 -17.61 80.38
C SER A 161 -4.76 -17.40 81.49
N PRO A 162 -4.90 -16.18 82.04
CA PRO A 162 -5.70 -15.94 83.24
C PRO A 162 -7.22 -16.03 83.03
N ILE A 163 -7.70 -15.91 81.78
CA ILE A 163 -9.12 -15.86 81.43
C ILE A 163 -9.41 -16.90 80.35
N MET A 164 -10.19 -17.92 80.70
CA MET A 164 -10.69 -18.93 79.77
C MET A 164 -12.20 -19.09 79.97
N GLU A 165 -12.99 -18.49 79.07
CA GLU A 165 -14.44 -18.63 79.10
C GLU A 165 -14.86 -20.05 78.66
N PRO A 166 -15.88 -20.66 79.30
CA PRO A 166 -16.43 -21.94 78.85
C PRO A 166 -16.83 -21.90 77.38
N GLY A 167 -16.33 -22.82 76.56
CA GLY A 167 -16.65 -22.92 75.12
C GLY A 167 -15.75 -22.13 74.16
N SER A 168 -14.89 -21.23 74.67
CA SER A 168 -13.98 -20.39 73.86
C SER A 168 -13.03 -21.19 72.95
N THR A 169 -12.59 -22.38 73.38
CA THR A 169 -11.72 -23.25 72.58
C THR A 169 -12.41 -23.78 71.32
N ALA A 170 -13.66 -24.25 71.45
CA ALA A 170 -14.41 -24.78 70.32
C ALA A 170 -14.73 -23.67 69.31
N LEU A 171 -15.11 -22.49 69.80
CA LEU A 171 -15.33 -21.31 68.96
C LEU A 171 -14.05 -20.91 68.24
N THR A 172 -12.94 -20.75 68.96
CA THR A 172 -11.68 -20.26 68.37
C THR A 172 -11.06 -21.28 67.40
N GLY A 173 -11.01 -22.56 67.77
CA GLY A 173 -10.54 -23.62 66.89
C GLY A 173 -11.41 -23.78 65.63
N GLY A 174 -12.74 -23.64 65.79
CA GLY A 174 -13.70 -23.62 64.70
C GLY A 174 -13.50 -22.43 63.75
N VAL A 175 -13.26 -21.22 64.28
CA VAL A 175 -12.98 -20.02 63.48
C VAL A 175 -11.67 -20.15 62.70
N VAL A 176 -10.61 -20.68 63.32
CA VAL A 176 -9.31 -20.94 62.64
C VAL A 176 -9.51 -21.94 61.49
N LEU A 177 -10.25 -23.03 61.72
CA LEU A 177 -10.58 -24.01 60.69
C LEU A 177 -11.43 -23.40 59.57
N GLY A 178 -12.45 -22.61 59.91
CA GLY A 178 -13.34 -21.94 58.96
C GLY A 178 -12.59 -20.94 58.06
N ILE A 179 -11.77 -20.08 58.65
CA ILE A 179 -10.91 -19.14 57.90
C ILE A 179 -9.90 -19.91 57.05
N GLY A 180 -9.30 -20.97 57.60
CA GLY A 180 -8.39 -21.86 56.86
C GLY A 180 -9.06 -22.45 55.61
N ALA A 181 -10.30 -22.95 55.74
CA ALA A 181 -11.06 -23.52 54.64
C ALA A 181 -11.45 -22.48 53.58
N ILE A 182 -11.90 -21.28 53.98
CA ILE A 182 -12.25 -20.19 53.07
C ILE A 182 -11.02 -19.72 52.28
N LEU A 183 -9.89 -19.53 52.96
CA LEU A 183 -8.65 -19.10 52.33
C LEU A 183 -8.09 -20.18 51.39
N TYR A 184 -8.21 -21.47 51.76
CA TYR A 184 -7.85 -22.58 50.88
C TYR A 184 -8.70 -22.58 49.60
N GLY A 185 -10.04 -22.50 49.75
CA GLY A 185 -10.96 -22.44 48.61
C GLY A 185 -10.65 -21.27 47.68
N THR A 186 -10.36 -20.09 48.25
CA THR A 186 -9.94 -18.90 47.48
C THR A 186 -8.63 -19.15 46.73
N GLN A 187 -7.66 -19.83 47.33
CA GLN A 187 -6.38 -20.14 46.70
C GLN A 187 -6.53 -21.13 45.54
N VAL A 188 -7.39 -22.14 45.69
CA VAL A 188 -7.71 -23.12 44.63
C VAL A 188 -8.44 -22.44 43.48
N PHE A 189 -9.46 -21.63 43.77
CA PHE A 189 -10.22 -20.89 42.76
C PHE A 189 -9.33 -19.94 41.96
N ARG A 190 -8.46 -19.17 42.62
CA ARG A 190 -7.47 -18.31 41.94
C ARG A 190 -6.53 -19.10 41.05
N ALA A 191 -6.08 -20.28 41.48
CA ALA A 191 -5.20 -21.13 40.68
C ALA A 191 -5.92 -21.70 39.44
N ALA A 192 -7.22 -22.01 39.55
CA ALA A 192 -8.03 -22.45 38.42
C ALA A 192 -8.18 -21.34 37.36
N ILE A 193 -8.55 -20.12 37.78
CA ILE A 193 -8.67 -18.97 36.87
C ILE A 193 -7.34 -18.65 36.18
N GLU A 194 -6.23 -18.67 36.91
CA GLU A 194 -4.92 -18.38 36.32
C GLU A 194 -4.52 -19.44 35.28
N LYS A 195 -4.92 -20.71 35.49
CA LYS A 195 -4.71 -21.78 34.53
C LYS A 195 -5.53 -21.57 33.26
N GLU A 196 -6.82 -21.28 33.40
CA GLU A 196 -7.72 -20.99 32.28
C GLU A 196 -7.22 -19.80 31.45
N ARG A 197 -6.86 -18.69 32.10
CA ARG A 197 -6.23 -17.55 31.41
C ARG A 197 -4.95 -17.91 30.68
N LEU A 198 -4.14 -18.80 31.23
CA LEU A 198 -2.89 -19.22 30.58
C LEU A 198 -3.18 -20.04 29.33
N GLU A 199 -4.18 -20.93 29.39
CA GLU A 199 -4.65 -21.71 28.25
C GLU A 199 -5.22 -20.81 27.15
N GLU A 200 -6.11 -19.87 27.49
CA GLU A 200 -6.63 -18.85 26.56
C GLU A 200 -5.50 -18.04 25.90
N LEU A 201 -4.52 -17.59 26.70
CA LEU A 201 -3.39 -16.82 26.19
C LEU A 201 -2.51 -17.65 25.24
N THR A 202 -2.31 -18.94 25.54
CA THR A 202 -1.57 -19.84 24.64
C THR A 202 -2.29 -20.09 23.34
N GLN A 203 -3.62 -20.25 23.37
CA GLN A 203 -4.43 -20.42 22.16
C GLN A 203 -4.42 -19.15 21.30
N ALA A 204 -4.68 -17.99 21.90
CA ALA A 204 -4.66 -16.71 21.19
C ALA A 204 -3.29 -16.42 20.54
N ASN A 205 -2.19 -16.79 21.20
CA ASN A 205 -0.85 -16.67 20.62
C ASN A 205 -0.64 -17.62 19.43
N ALA A 206 -1.19 -18.84 19.49
CA ALA A 206 -1.10 -19.78 18.37
C ALA A 206 -1.89 -19.29 17.15
N GLU A 207 -3.12 -18.82 17.36
CA GLU A 207 -3.96 -18.21 16.30
C GLU A 207 -3.27 -16.98 15.69
N LEU A 208 -2.62 -16.15 16.52
CA LEU A 208 -1.90 -14.98 16.04
C LEU A 208 -0.72 -15.33 15.14
N GLU A 209 0.06 -16.35 15.48
CA GLU A 209 1.18 -16.80 14.64
C GLU A 209 0.67 -17.43 13.32
N GLU A 210 -0.47 -18.13 13.35
CA GLU A 210 -1.10 -18.65 12.13
C GLU A 210 -1.54 -17.50 11.19
N VAL A 211 -2.27 -16.51 11.72
CA VAL A 211 -2.71 -15.34 10.94
C VAL A 211 -1.51 -14.58 10.37
N LYS A 212 -0.46 -14.38 11.17
CA LYS A 212 0.77 -13.71 10.74
C LYS A 212 1.46 -14.48 9.61
N SER A 213 1.62 -15.79 9.74
CA SER A 213 2.25 -16.63 8.72
C SER A 213 1.48 -16.58 7.39
N HIS A 214 0.16 -16.68 7.44
CA HIS A 214 -0.67 -16.59 6.24
C HIS A 214 -0.61 -15.21 5.58
N LEU A 215 -0.53 -14.14 6.38
CA LEU A 215 -0.35 -12.78 5.86
C LEU A 215 1.00 -12.58 5.18
N GLU A 216 2.09 -13.09 5.78
CA GLU A 216 3.43 -13.06 5.19
C GLU A 216 3.46 -13.80 3.84
N GLN A 217 2.86 -14.99 3.77
CA GLN A 217 2.74 -15.73 2.50
C GLN A 217 1.97 -14.94 1.44
N ARG A 218 0.85 -14.31 1.82
CA ARG A 218 0.05 -13.49 0.90
C ARG A 218 0.82 -12.27 0.38
N ILE A 219 1.62 -11.62 1.23
CA ILE A 219 2.47 -10.49 0.82
C ILE A 219 3.51 -10.94 -0.20
N VAL A 220 4.18 -12.08 0.02
CA VAL A 220 5.19 -12.61 -0.90
C VAL A 220 4.57 -12.91 -2.25
N LEU A 221 3.44 -13.65 -2.27
CA LEU A 221 2.74 -14.00 -3.51
C LEU A 221 2.29 -12.74 -4.29
N ARG A 222 1.68 -11.76 -3.61
CA ARG A 222 1.25 -10.52 -4.26
C ARG A 222 2.41 -9.68 -4.80
N THR A 223 3.54 -9.68 -4.10
CA THR A 223 4.73 -8.95 -4.56
C THR A 223 5.25 -9.58 -5.87
N GLN A 224 5.31 -10.91 -5.95
CA GLN A 224 5.72 -11.60 -7.17
C GLN A 224 4.75 -11.39 -8.34
N GLU A 225 3.44 -11.44 -8.10
CA GLU A 225 2.43 -11.13 -9.12
C GLU A 225 2.60 -9.70 -9.66
N LEU A 226 2.84 -8.74 -8.77
CA LEU A 226 3.02 -7.34 -9.14
C LEU A 226 4.30 -7.12 -9.94
N GLU A 227 5.42 -7.73 -9.55
CA GLU A 227 6.68 -7.65 -10.30
C GLU A 227 6.51 -8.18 -11.72
N LYS A 228 5.82 -9.33 -11.88
CA LYS A 228 5.54 -9.90 -13.19
C LYS A 228 4.66 -8.99 -14.04
N ALA A 229 3.61 -8.42 -13.46
CA ALA A 229 2.75 -7.46 -14.16
C ALA A 229 3.52 -6.18 -14.57
N ASN A 230 4.40 -5.68 -13.70
CA ASN A 230 5.22 -4.51 -14.00
C ASN A 230 6.21 -4.78 -15.14
N GLN A 231 6.87 -5.94 -15.14
CA GLN A 231 7.74 -6.34 -16.24
C GLN A 231 6.99 -6.37 -17.57
N GLN A 232 5.79 -6.95 -17.60
CA GLN A 232 4.96 -6.98 -18.82
C GLN A 232 4.58 -5.56 -19.29
N VAL A 233 4.24 -4.66 -18.38
CA VAL A 233 3.96 -3.25 -18.72
C VAL A 233 5.20 -2.56 -19.28
N GLN A 234 6.37 -2.79 -18.68
CA GLN A 234 7.63 -2.21 -19.16
C GLN A 234 8.02 -2.73 -20.54
N GLU A 235 7.89 -4.04 -20.79
CA GLU A 235 8.14 -4.63 -22.11
C GLU A 235 7.22 -4.02 -23.18
N ARG A 236 5.92 -3.86 -22.85
CA ARG A 236 4.95 -3.23 -23.75
C ARG A 236 5.29 -1.77 -24.02
N ALA A 237 5.71 -1.03 -23.00
CA ALA A 237 6.14 0.36 -23.15
C ALA A 237 7.39 0.46 -24.04
N ALA A 238 8.38 -0.43 -23.85
CA ALA A 238 9.58 -0.47 -24.68
C ALA A 238 9.26 -0.75 -26.16
N ARG A 239 8.37 -1.71 -26.45
CA ARG A 239 7.90 -1.97 -27.83
C ARG A 239 7.23 -0.74 -28.44
N PHE A 240 6.40 -0.02 -27.67
CA PHE A 240 5.75 1.20 -28.12
C PHE A 240 6.74 2.35 -28.38
N GLN A 241 7.83 2.43 -27.61
CA GLN A 241 8.89 3.40 -27.81
C GLN A 241 9.61 3.20 -29.15
N VAL A 242 9.91 1.94 -29.52
CA VAL A 242 10.50 1.63 -30.84
C VAL A 242 9.57 2.09 -31.97
N ALA A 243 8.27 1.86 -31.86
CA ALA A 243 7.31 2.37 -32.85
C ALA A 243 7.32 3.90 -32.96
N SER A 244 7.34 4.59 -31.82
CA SER A 244 7.38 6.06 -31.78
C SER A 244 8.68 6.62 -32.39
N GLU A 245 9.81 5.93 -32.18
CA GLU A 245 11.08 6.27 -32.82
C GLU A 245 11.04 6.10 -34.33
N ILE A 246 10.49 4.97 -34.83
CA ILE A 246 10.32 4.71 -36.27
C ILE A 246 9.50 5.86 -36.88
N SER A 247 8.37 6.22 -36.28
CA SER A 247 7.52 7.29 -36.79
C SER A 247 8.19 8.66 -36.77
N ARG A 248 9.02 8.94 -35.74
CA ARG A 248 9.79 10.20 -35.67
C ARG A 248 10.89 10.26 -36.74
N ASP A 249 11.62 9.16 -36.96
CA ASP A 249 12.64 9.07 -38.01
C ASP A 249 12.03 9.26 -39.40
N ILE A 250 10.89 8.63 -39.67
CA ILE A 250 10.15 8.80 -40.92
C ILE A 250 9.66 10.26 -41.06
N SER A 251 9.09 10.83 -40.01
CA SER A 251 8.55 12.21 -40.03
C SER A 251 9.65 13.27 -40.24
N ALA A 252 10.87 13.04 -39.74
CA ALA A 252 11.99 13.96 -39.93
C ALA A 252 12.43 14.05 -41.40
N ASN A 253 12.20 13.00 -42.19
CA ASN A 253 12.64 12.89 -43.58
C ASN A 253 11.49 13.15 -44.58
N ILE A 254 10.34 13.63 -44.12
CA ILE A 254 9.13 13.82 -44.96
C ILE A 254 9.30 14.83 -46.10
N ASN A 255 10.32 15.69 -46.05
CA ASN A 255 10.63 16.67 -47.10
C ASN A 255 11.54 16.09 -48.21
N GLN A 256 11.91 14.81 -48.14
CA GLN A 256 12.67 14.12 -49.18
C GLN A 256 11.76 13.67 -50.33
N ASP A 257 12.37 13.17 -51.40
CA ASP A 257 11.62 12.61 -52.53
C ASP A 257 10.64 11.51 -52.04
N PRO A 258 9.38 11.51 -52.51
CA PRO A 258 8.37 10.53 -52.09
C PRO A 258 8.83 9.08 -52.24
N GLN A 259 9.59 8.76 -53.28
CA GLN A 259 10.07 7.40 -53.53
C GLN A 259 11.21 7.02 -52.57
N ASP A 260 12.13 7.95 -52.30
CA ASP A 260 13.21 7.76 -51.32
C ASP A 260 12.66 7.55 -49.90
N LEU A 261 11.62 8.30 -49.52
CA LEU A 261 10.98 8.14 -48.22
C LEU A 261 10.30 6.76 -48.09
N LEU A 262 9.57 6.31 -49.11
CA LEU A 262 8.94 4.99 -49.10
C LEU A 262 9.99 3.87 -48.93
N ASN A 263 11.11 3.97 -49.65
CA ASN A 263 12.23 3.03 -49.51
C ASN A 263 12.78 3.08 -48.08
N ARG A 264 13.00 4.28 -47.54
CA ARG A 264 13.50 4.46 -46.17
C ARG A 264 12.56 3.90 -45.12
N ILE A 265 11.24 4.05 -45.28
CA ILE A 265 10.24 3.47 -44.38
C ILE A 265 10.41 1.94 -44.33
N THR A 266 10.45 1.28 -45.49
CA THR A 266 10.61 -0.18 -45.53
C THR A 266 11.93 -0.64 -44.91
N GLN A 267 13.01 0.11 -45.14
CA GLN A 267 14.33 -0.17 -44.56
C GLN A 267 14.32 -0.02 -43.04
N THR A 268 13.83 1.11 -42.51
CA THR A 268 13.80 1.40 -41.08
C THR A 268 12.94 0.37 -40.32
N ILE A 269 11.78 -0.03 -40.88
CA ILE A 269 10.93 -1.05 -40.28
C ILE A 269 11.67 -2.39 -40.21
N SER A 270 12.32 -2.81 -41.29
CA SER A 270 13.09 -4.05 -41.31
C SER A 270 14.26 -4.02 -40.32
N GLU A 271 15.05 -2.95 -40.30
CA GLU A 271 16.23 -2.84 -39.42
C GLU A 271 15.87 -2.76 -37.94
N LYS A 272 14.84 -1.98 -37.58
CA LYS A 272 14.47 -1.77 -36.16
C LYS A 272 13.62 -2.90 -35.59
N LEU A 273 12.84 -3.61 -36.42
CA LEU A 273 11.96 -4.69 -35.96
C LEU A 273 12.45 -6.09 -36.35
N GLY A 274 13.51 -6.20 -37.15
CA GLY A 274 14.16 -7.47 -37.49
C GLY A 274 13.41 -8.31 -38.53
N PHE A 275 12.55 -7.70 -39.36
CA PHE A 275 11.77 -8.43 -40.35
C PHE A 275 12.54 -8.70 -41.64
N TYR A 276 12.36 -9.90 -42.19
CA TYR A 276 13.01 -10.37 -43.41
C TYR A 276 12.63 -9.53 -44.62
N HIS A 277 11.33 -9.30 -44.81
CA HIS A 277 10.81 -8.52 -45.92
C HIS A 277 9.72 -7.56 -45.46
N VAL A 278 9.79 -6.34 -45.95
CA VAL A 278 8.79 -5.30 -45.80
C VAL A 278 8.52 -4.73 -47.19
N GLY A 279 7.24 -4.62 -47.55
CA GLY A 279 6.78 -4.07 -48.82
C GLY A 279 5.66 -3.07 -48.62
N ILE A 280 5.69 -1.96 -49.36
CA ILE A 280 4.57 -1.00 -49.40
C ILE A 280 3.90 -1.09 -50.75
N PHE A 281 2.64 -1.50 -50.75
CA PHE A 281 1.77 -1.50 -51.93
C PHE A 281 0.83 -0.30 -51.87
N LEU A 282 0.78 0.52 -52.92
CA LEU A 282 -0.19 1.60 -53.03
C LEU A 282 -1.20 1.30 -54.13
N PHE A 283 -2.44 1.74 -53.94
CA PHE A 283 -3.48 1.54 -54.95
C PHE A 283 -3.26 2.45 -56.16
N ASP A 284 -3.50 1.91 -57.35
CA ASP A 284 -3.51 2.70 -58.58
C ASP A 284 -4.71 3.68 -58.60
N LYS A 285 -4.71 4.61 -59.56
CA LYS A 285 -5.75 5.66 -59.66
C LYS A 285 -7.16 5.07 -59.81
N ASN A 286 -7.29 3.92 -60.47
CA ASN A 286 -8.57 3.27 -60.72
C ASN A 286 -8.98 2.30 -59.62
N ARG A 287 -8.12 2.07 -58.61
CA ARG A 287 -8.31 1.08 -57.53
C ARG A 287 -8.61 -0.31 -58.07
N GLU A 288 -7.92 -0.69 -59.14
CA GLU A 288 -7.96 -2.05 -59.69
C GLU A 288 -6.77 -2.88 -59.19
N TYR A 289 -5.62 -2.24 -58.97
CA TYR A 289 -4.38 -2.90 -58.60
C TYR A 289 -3.73 -2.26 -57.36
N ALA A 290 -3.16 -3.10 -56.51
CA ALA A 290 -2.18 -2.75 -55.49
C ALA A 290 -0.77 -2.92 -56.10
N VAL A 291 -0.07 -1.81 -56.30
CA VAL A 291 1.23 -1.76 -56.97
C VAL A 291 2.33 -1.67 -55.92
N LEU A 292 3.35 -2.55 -55.99
CA LEU A 292 4.50 -2.47 -55.08
C LEU A 292 5.29 -1.19 -55.38
N ARG A 293 5.42 -0.32 -54.38
CA ARG A 293 6.10 0.97 -54.49
C ARG A 293 7.42 1.02 -53.76
N ALA A 294 7.61 0.27 -52.69
CA ALA A 294 8.89 0.19 -51.99
C ALA A 294 9.08 -1.17 -51.33
N SER A 295 10.33 -1.57 -51.16
CA SER A 295 10.71 -2.75 -50.38
C SER A 295 12.17 -2.68 -49.93
N ASN A 296 12.49 -3.30 -48.80
CA ASN A 296 13.85 -3.40 -48.24
C ASN A 296 14.69 -4.54 -48.85
N SER A 297 14.04 -5.66 -49.19
CA SER A 297 14.73 -6.93 -49.46
C SER A 297 15.22 -7.03 -50.91
N ALA A 298 16.24 -7.87 -51.15
CA ALA A 298 16.71 -8.16 -52.51
C ALA A 298 15.62 -8.77 -53.41
N GLY A 299 14.73 -9.61 -52.84
CA GLY A 299 13.56 -10.14 -53.54
C GLY A 299 12.58 -9.04 -53.93
N GLY A 300 12.23 -8.18 -52.97
CA GLY A 300 11.43 -6.98 -53.19
C GLY A 300 11.98 -6.06 -54.26
N GLN A 301 13.30 -5.88 -54.32
CA GLN A 301 13.93 -5.05 -55.35
C GLN A 301 13.77 -5.63 -56.76
N ARG A 302 13.84 -6.96 -56.91
CA ARG A 302 13.51 -7.63 -58.19
C ARG A 302 12.03 -7.43 -58.55
N MET A 303 11.14 -7.50 -57.57
CA MET A 303 9.71 -7.25 -57.76
C MET A 303 9.42 -5.80 -58.18
N LEU A 304 10.13 -4.83 -57.63
CA LEU A 304 10.04 -3.42 -58.02
C LEU A 304 10.48 -3.19 -59.47
N ASN A 305 11.61 -3.79 -59.88
CA ASN A 305 12.15 -3.65 -61.23
C ASN A 305 11.20 -4.18 -62.33
N ARG A 306 10.35 -5.16 -62.00
CA ARG A 306 9.31 -5.69 -62.89
C ARG A 306 7.94 -5.03 -62.74
N GLN A 307 7.83 -3.96 -61.95
CA GLN A 307 6.58 -3.26 -61.66
C GLN A 307 5.48 -4.18 -61.12
N HIS A 308 5.84 -5.01 -60.13
CA HIS A 308 4.93 -6.00 -59.58
C HIS A 308 3.63 -5.37 -59.04
N GLN A 309 2.49 -5.92 -59.48
CA GLN A 309 1.16 -5.47 -59.11
C GLN A 309 0.22 -6.65 -58.85
N LEU A 310 -0.68 -6.49 -57.90
CA LEU A 310 -1.67 -7.48 -57.49
C LEU A 310 -3.07 -6.89 -57.67
N LYS A 311 -4.01 -7.68 -58.21
CA LYS A 311 -5.40 -7.22 -58.34
C LYS A 311 -6.04 -7.06 -56.97
N ILE A 312 -6.77 -5.96 -56.74
CA ILE A 312 -7.50 -5.75 -55.48
C ILE A 312 -8.57 -6.83 -55.32
N GLY A 313 -8.59 -7.50 -54.16
CA GLY A 313 -9.45 -8.67 -53.92
C GLY A 313 -9.02 -9.94 -54.68
N GLY A 314 -7.84 -9.94 -55.29
CA GLY A 314 -7.23 -11.11 -55.90
C GLY A 314 -6.73 -12.12 -54.86
N THR A 315 -6.19 -13.24 -55.34
CA THR A 315 -5.53 -14.26 -54.52
C THR A 315 -4.27 -13.71 -53.85
N GLY A 316 -4.06 -14.07 -52.58
CA GLY A 316 -2.93 -13.62 -51.76
C GLY A 316 -3.36 -12.81 -50.53
N VAL A 317 -2.48 -12.73 -49.53
CA VAL A 317 -2.76 -12.02 -48.27
C VAL A 317 -2.94 -10.52 -48.52
N VAL A 318 -2.05 -9.90 -49.31
CA VAL A 318 -2.18 -8.50 -49.76
C VAL A 318 -3.49 -8.26 -50.54
N GLY A 319 -3.87 -9.20 -51.40
CA GLY A 319 -5.13 -9.14 -52.16
C GLY A 319 -6.36 -9.10 -51.26
N TYR A 320 -6.42 -9.96 -50.24
CA TYR A 320 -7.49 -9.97 -49.25
C TYR A 320 -7.56 -8.65 -48.43
N VAL A 321 -6.42 -8.15 -47.95
CA VAL A 321 -6.37 -6.92 -47.14
C VAL A 321 -6.76 -5.70 -47.98
N SER A 322 -6.36 -5.67 -49.25
CA SER A 322 -6.71 -4.57 -50.16
C SER A 322 -8.22 -4.40 -50.37
N GLN A 323 -8.99 -5.50 -50.35
CA GLN A 323 -10.45 -5.48 -50.49
C GLN A 323 -11.17 -5.30 -49.15
N SER A 324 -10.74 -6.03 -48.12
CA SER A 324 -11.44 -6.06 -46.83
C SER A 324 -11.13 -4.84 -45.96
N GLY A 325 -9.96 -4.22 -46.14
CA GLY A 325 -9.45 -3.17 -45.26
C GLY A 325 -9.22 -3.65 -43.82
N ARG A 326 -9.07 -4.96 -43.60
CA ARG A 326 -8.79 -5.57 -42.29
C ARG A 326 -7.41 -6.24 -42.32
N PRO A 327 -6.63 -6.16 -41.24
CA PRO A 327 -5.34 -6.85 -41.17
C PRO A 327 -5.53 -8.37 -41.29
N ARG A 328 -4.56 -9.06 -41.88
CA ARG A 328 -4.55 -10.52 -42.02
C ARG A 328 -3.16 -11.06 -41.71
N ILE A 329 -3.10 -12.04 -40.81
CA ILE A 329 -1.93 -12.88 -40.57
C ILE A 329 -2.10 -14.17 -41.41
N SER A 330 -1.03 -14.61 -42.02
CA SER A 330 -0.92 -15.84 -42.80
C SER A 330 0.29 -16.64 -42.30
N LEU A 331 0.11 -17.94 -42.11
CA LEU A 331 1.13 -18.86 -41.61
C LEU A 331 1.41 -19.93 -42.67
N ASP A 332 2.65 -20.42 -42.75
CA ASP A 332 3.11 -21.46 -43.70
C ASP A 332 2.58 -22.87 -43.36
N THR A 333 1.36 -22.96 -42.81
CA THR A 333 0.68 -24.22 -42.49
C THR A 333 -0.82 -24.09 -42.78
N GLY A 334 -1.47 -25.20 -43.13
CA GLY A 334 -2.92 -25.24 -43.36
C GLY A 334 -3.36 -24.66 -44.72
N SER A 335 -4.53 -24.01 -44.76
CA SER A 335 -5.13 -23.48 -46.00
C SER A 335 -4.38 -22.28 -46.60
N ASP A 336 -3.48 -21.66 -45.83
CA ASP A 336 -2.73 -20.46 -46.23
C ASP A 336 -1.37 -20.79 -46.86
N ALA A 337 -0.88 -22.03 -46.77
CA ALA A 337 0.37 -22.49 -47.39
C ALA A 337 0.41 -22.26 -48.93
N VAL A 338 -0.76 -22.19 -49.57
CA VAL A 338 -0.91 -21.94 -51.02
C VAL A 338 -0.42 -20.53 -51.41
N TYR A 339 -0.33 -19.59 -50.46
CA TYR A 339 0.06 -18.20 -50.71
C TYR A 339 1.58 -17.94 -50.64
N PHE A 340 2.39 -18.88 -50.14
CA PHE A 340 3.84 -18.71 -49.94
C PHE A 340 4.69 -19.00 -51.20
N ASN A 341 4.06 -19.18 -52.36
CA ASN A 341 4.74 -19.58 -53.59
C ASN A 341 5.30 -18.39 -54.38
N ASN A 342 6.16 -17.58 -53.75
CA ASN A 342 6.84 -16.45 -54.38
C ASN A 342 8.33 -16.77 -54.62
N PRO A 343 8.77 -17.01 -55.86
CA PRO A 343 10.18 -17.31 -56.17
C PRO A 343 11.15 -16.19 -55.73
N ASP A 344 10.68 -14.96 -55.57
CA ASP A 344 11.51 -13.85 -55.15
C ASP A 344 11.72 -13.79 -53.63
N LEU A 345 10.85 -14.44 -52.83
CA LEU A 345 10.88 -14.45 -51.37
C LEU A 345 10.75 -15.90 -50.85
N PRO A 346 11.74 -16.78 -51.13
CA PRO A 346 11.62 -18.21 -50.84
C PRO A 346 11.69 -18.57 -49.36
N GLU A 347 12.20 -17.67 -48.51
CA GLU A 347 12.39 -17.91 -47.07
C GLU A 347 11.20 -17.42 -46.23
N THR A 348 10.10 -17.00 -46.85
CA THR A 348 8.93 -16.52 -46.12
C THR A 348 8.15 -17.68 -45.52
N HIS A 349 8.03 -17.70 -44.19
CA HIS A 349 7.28 -18.71 -43.44
C HIS A 349 6.10 -18.11 -42.65
N SER A 350 6.04 -16.79 -42.51
CA SER A 350 4.88 -16.08 -41.96
C SER A 350 4.75 -14.70 -42.60
N GLU A 351 3.52 -14.26 -42.86
CA GLU A 351 3.22 -12.97 -43.46
C GLU A 351 2.12 -12.28 -42.65
N ILE A 352 2.25 -10.96 -42.47
CA ILE A 352 1.16 -10.09 -42.02
C ILE A 352 1.00 -8.94 -43.00
N ALA A 353 -0.22 -8.81 -43.54
CA ALA A 353 -0.60 -7.69 -44.37
C ALA A 353 -1.52 -6.75 -43.57
N LEU A 354 -1.20 -5.46 -43.62
CA LEU A 354 -1.83 -4.42 -42.82
C LEU A 354 -2.36 -3.32 -43.75
N PRO A 355 -3.62 -2.89 -43.60
CA PRO A 355 -4.16 -1.82 -44.43
C PRO A 355 -3.52 -0.49 -44.05
N LEU A 356 -3.04 0.26 -45.04
CA LEU A 356 -2.62 1.64 -44.87
C LEU A 356 -3.87 2.51 -44.93
N LYS A 357 -4.35 3.00 -43.77
CA LYS A 357 -5.59 3.77 -43.67
C LYS A 357 -5.36 5.25 -43.40
N TYR A 358 -6.07 6.07 -44.16
CA TYR A 358 -6.18 7.51 -43.95
C TYR A 358 -7.66 7.87 -43.82
N GLY A 359 -8.10 8.24 -42.61
CA GLY A 359 -9.52 8.31 -42.26
C GLY A 359 -10.19 6.94 -42.47
N ASP A 360 -11.34 6.92 -43.16
CA ASP A 360 -12.05 5.69 -43.53
C ASP A 360 -11.52 5.04 -44.82
N ARG A 361 -10.53 5.65 -45.50
CA ARG A 361 -10.04 5.20 -46.79
C ARG A 361 -8.76 4.38 -46.64
N THR A 362 -8.75 3.17 -47.21
CA THR A 362 -7.51 2.40 -47.40
C THR A 362 -6.78 2.91 -48.65
N ILE A 363 -5.54 3.35 -48.53
CA ILE A 363 -4.73 3.89 -49.64
C ILE A 363 -3.72 2.88 -50.18
N GLY A 364 -3.50 1.79 -49.44
CA GLY A 364 -2.52 0.77 -49.77
C GLY A 364 -2.47 -0.35 -48.73
N VAL A 365 -1.46 -1.20 -48.82
CA VAL A 365 -1.18 -2.31 -47.92
C VAL A 365 0.30 -2.28 -47.56
N LEU A 366 0.59 -2.37 -46.27
CA LEU A 366 1.92 -2.68 -45.75
C LEU A 366 2.01 -4.19 -45.58
N ASP A 367 2.95 -4.78 -46.28
CA ASP A 367 3.24 -6.22 -46.23
C ASP A 367 4.51 -6.44 -45.41
N VAL A 368 4.46 -7.35 -44.44
CA VAL A 368 5.58 -7.68 -43.55
C VAL A 368 5.70 -9.20 -43.45
N GLN A 369 6.89 -9.71 -43.71
CA GLN A 369 7.16 -11.14 -43.84
C GLN A 369 8.35 -11.55 -42.96
N SER A 370 8.27 -12.76 -42.41
CA SER A 370 9.27 -13.35 -41.52
C SER A 370 9.70 -14.73 -42.01
N THR A 371 10.94 -15.09 -41.69
CA THR A 371 11.48 -16.45 -41.86
C THR A 371 11.05 -17.41 -40.76
N GLU A 372 10.35 -16.92 -39.73
CA GLU A 372 9.79 -17.77 -38.67
C GLU A 372 8.31 -18.08 -38.94
N ALA A 373 7.92 -19.35 -38.83
CA ALA A 373 6.59 -19.84 -39.21
C ALA A 373 5.41 -19.34 -38.36
N SER A 374 5.65 -18.67 -37.24
CA SER A 374 4.62 -18.12 -36.34
C SER A 374 5.09 -16.83 -35.68
N ALA A 375 5.70 -15.95 -36.49
CA ALA A 375 6.30 -14.71 -36.02
C ALA A 375 5.28 -13.65 -35.54
N PHE A 376 4.03 -13.73 -36.00
CA PHE A 376 3.01 -12.71 -35.75
C PHE A 376 1.87 -13.23 -34.88
N THR A 377 1.62 -12.52 -33.77
CA THR A 377 0.44 -12.70 -32.93
C THR A 377 -0.61 -11.61 -33.19
N GLU A 378 -1.82 -11.76 -32.64
CA GLU A 378 -2.84 -10.71 -32.63
C GLU A 378 -2.37 -9.41 -31.94
N GLU A 379 -1.50 -9.52 -30.93
CA GLU A 379 -0.91 -8.35 -30.28
C GLU A 379 0.04 -7.61 -31.22
N ASP A 380 0.87 -8.36 -31.97
CA ASP A 380 1.76 -7.79 -32.98
C ASP A 380 0.96 -7.16 -34.12
N ALA A 381 -0.17 -7.76 -34.52
CA ALA A 381 -1.06 -7.16 -35.53
C ALA A 381 -1.63 -5.80 -35.07
N ASN A 382 -2.03 -5.67 -33.80
CA ASN A 382 -2.51 -4.40 -33.24
C ASN A 382 -1.39 -3.35 -33.17
N PHE A 383 -0.20 -3.76 -32.74
CA PHE A 383 0.99 -2.92 -32.69
C PHE A 383 1.39 -2.42 -34.09
N LEU A 384 1.59 -3.33 -35.04
CA LEU A 384 1.98 -2.99 -36.41
C LEU A 384 0.87 -2.25 -37.17
N SER A 385 -0.40 -2.48 -36.86
CA SER A 385 -1.52 -1.67 -37.40
C SER A 385 -1.41 -0.20 -36.97
N THR A 386 -0.95 0.06 -35.75
CA THR A 386 -0.73 1.43 -35.28
C THR A 386 0.37 2.13 -36.08
N LEU A 387 1.47 1.41 -36.36
CA LEU A 387 2.54 1.88 -37.24
C LEU A 387 2.04 2.09 -38.67
N ALA A 388 1.29 1.13 -39.23
CA ALA A 388 0.72 1.21 -40.58
C ALA A 388 -0.18 2.44 -40.75
N ASN A 389 -1.01 2.77 -39.74
CA ASN A 389 -1.85 3.97 -39.76
C ASN A 389 -1.00 5.25 -39.76
N GLN A 390 0.08 5.31 -38.99
CA GLN A 390 0.98 6.48 -38.97
C GLN A 390 1.72 6.65 -40.30
N ILE A 391 2.20 5.54 -40.88
CA ILE A 391 2.81 5.50 -42.20
C ILE A 391 1.81 5.96 -43.27
N ALA A 392 0.56 5.49 -43.21
CA ALA A 392 -0.49 5.88 -44.15
C ALA A 392 -0.77 7.38 -44.14
N ILE A 393 -0.76 8.01 -42.96
CA ILE A 393 -0.88 9.47 -42.84
C ILE A 393 0.27 10.16 -43.56
N ILE A 394 1.50 9.75 -43.29
CA ILE A 394 2.70 10.33 -43.90
C ILE A 394 2.67 10.18 -45.41
N ILE A 395 2.39 8.96 -45.90
CA ILE A 395 2.26 8.65 -47.32
C ILE A 395 1.18 9.53 -47.96
N ASN A 396 0.01 9.65 -47.33
CA ASN A 396 -1.05 10.48 -47.87
C ASN A 396 -0.62 11.95 -47.94
N THR A 397 -0.01 12.50 -46.88
CA THR A 397 0.49 13.87 -46.86
C THR A 397 1.46 14.14 -48.01
N ILE A 398 2.45 13.27 -48.26
CA ILE A 398 3.42 13.48 -49.36
C ILE A 398 2.79 13.27 -50.74
N MET A 399 1.85 12.34 -50.88
CA MET A 399 1.20 12.03 -52.17
C MET A 399 0.15 13.09 -52.54
N SER A 400 -0.48 13.73 -51.55
CA SER A 400 -1.46 14.81 -51.74
C SER A 400 -0.81 16.16 -52.03
N ASN A 401 0.43 16.42 -51.59
CA ASN A 401 1.16 17.65 -51.92
C ASN A 401 1.55 17.76 -53.42
N GLY A 402 1.23 16.75 -54.24
CA GLY A 402 1.44 16.73 -55.69
C GLY A 402 0.17 16.64 -56.55
N ALA A 403 -1.03 16.68 -55.97
CA ALA A 403 -2.29 16.58 -56.74
C ALA A 403 -3.41 17.44 -56.15
N ASP A 404 -4.03 18.22 -57.05
CA ASP A 404 -5.07 19.21 -56.79
C ASP A 404 -6.17 18.83 -55.79
N THR A 405 -6.53 19.85 -55.03
CA THR A 405 -7.56 20.04 -54.02
C THR A 405 -8.94 19.58 -54.49
N GLY A 406 -9.58 18.67 -53.75
CA GLY A 406 -10.91 18.14 -54.09
C GLY A 406 -11.71 17.64 -52.89
N SER A 407 -12.42 18.59 -52.25
CA SER A 407 -13.62 18.48 -51.40
C SER A 407 -14.24 17.10 -51.20
N PHE A 408 -14.38 16.66 -49.94
CA PHE A 408 -15.55 15.86 -49.50
C PHE A 408 -15.88 16.13 -48.03
N ALA A 409 -17.10 16.61 -47.81
CA ALA A 409 -17.76 16.77 -46.52
C ALA A 409 -18.11 15.39 -45.90
N SER A 410 -18.10 15.30 -44.57
CA SER A 410 -18.73 14.21 -43.82
C SER A 410 -19.17 14.64 -42.41
N PRO A 411 -20.14 13.93 -41.80
CA PRO A 411 -21.19 14.52 -40.97
C PRO A 411 -20.84 14.69 -39.49
N ARG A 412 -21.46 15.71 -38.88
CA ARG A 412 -21.37 16.10 -37.48
C ARG A 412 -21.80 14.97 -36.53
N VAL A 413 -20.91 14.62 -35.59
CA VAL A 413 -21.26 13.84 -34.38
C VAL A 413 -21.06 14.70 -33.12
N SER A 414 -22.09 14.70 -32.31
CA SER A 414 -22.32 15.44 -31.07
C SER A 414 -21.21 15.32 -30.01
N VAL A 415 -20.71 16.47 -29.55
CA VAL A 415 -19.85 16.59 -28.37
C VAL A 415 -20.69 16.95 -27.15
N ARG A 416 -20.85 16.01 -26.22
CA ARG A 416 -21.26 16.31 -24.84
C ARG A 416 -20.49 15.44 -23.86
N ASN A 417 -19.34 15.96 -23.42
CA ASN A 417 -18.86 15.95 -22.03
C ASN A 417 -17.39 16.39 -22.01
N ARG A 418 -17.14 17.64 -21.62
CA ARG A 418 -15.84 18.06 -21.09
C ARG A 418 -16.09 18.93 -19.86
N GLN A 419 -16.20 18.29 -18.70
CA GLN A 419 -15.96 18.97 -17.43
C GLN A 419 -14.44 19.14 -17.25
N SER A 420 -14.01 20.39 -17.23
CA SER A 420 -12.89 20.91 -16.45
C SER A 420 -11.53 20.21 -16.60
N ALA A 421 -11.01 20.13 -17.82
CA ALA A 421 -9.55 20.16 -17.99
C ALA A 421 -9.10 21.62 -17.89
N LYS A 422 -8.11 21.89 -17.04
CA LYS A 422 -7.49 23.21 -16.80
C LYS A 422 -6.93 23.72 -18.15
N GLN A 423 -7.73 24.49 -18.89
CA GLN A 423 -7.36 25.02 -20.21
C GLN A 423 -6.11 25.87 -20.06
N THR A 424 -5.00 25.38 -20.60
CA THR A 424 -3.69 26.02 -20.60
C THR A 424 -3.28 26.19 -22.05
N GLY A 425 -2.94 27.42 -22.43
CA GLY A 425 -2.49 27.79 -23.77
C GLY A 425 -1.29 28.71 -23.67
N TYR A 426 -0.56 28.85 -24.78
CA TYR A 426 0.60 29.70 -24.89
C TYR A 426 0.38 30.71 -26.02
N SER A 427 0.76 31.97 -25.82
CA SER A 427 0.86 32.97 -26.89
C SER A 427 2.30 33.35 -27.14
N TYR A 428 2.61 33.54 -28.41
CA TYR A 428 3.77 34.29 -28.84
C TYR A 428 3.44 35.78 -28.87
N LEU A 429 4.26 36.61 -28.23
CA LEU A 429 4.16 38.06 -28.24
C LEU A 429 5.11 38.67 -29.28
N PRO A 430 4.80 39.86 -29.86
CA PRO A 430 5.64 40.50 -30.87
C PRO A 430 7.07 40.83 -30.43
N ASP A 431 7.34 40.85 -29.11
CA ASP A 431 8.67 41.03 -28.52
C ASP A 431 9.51 39.74 -28.47
N GLY A 432 8.99 38.63 -29.00
CA GLY A 432 9.66 37.34 -29.05
C GLY A 432 9.41 36.46 -27.83
N THR A 433 8.64 36.91 -26.84
CA THR A 433 8.39 36.14 -25.61
C THR A 433 7.20 35.18 -25.75
N ILE A 434 7.25 34.05 -25.04
CA ILE A 434 6.14 33.09 -24.92
C ILE A 434 5.54 33.23 -23.53
N SER A 435 4.23 33.46 -23.46
CA SER A 435 3.50 33.60 -22.18
C SER A 435 2.31 32.65 -22.11
N THR A 436 1.96 32.19 -20.91
CA THR A 436 0.73 31.44 -20.66
C THR A 436 -0.47 32.37 -20.77
N THR A 437 -1.40 32.10 -21.67
CA THR A 437 -2.55 32.97 -21.91
C THR A 437 -3.78 32.57 -21.11
N LYS A 438 -4.56 33.58 -20.71
CA LYS A 438 -5.99 33.39 -20.48
C LYS A 438 -6.67 33.08 -21.82
N PRO A 439 -7.76 32.30 -21.84
CA PRO A 439 -8.40 31.89 -23.09
C PRO A 439 -8.71 33.11 -23.96
N LEU A 440 -8.12 33.17 -25.16
CA LEU A 440 -8.50 34.14 -26.18
C LEU A 440 -9.91 33.76 -26.65
N GLN A 441 -10.91 34.55 -26.28
CA GLN A 441 -12.29 34.36 -26.70
C GLN A 441 -12.55 35.20 -27.94
N ASN A 442 -12.50 34.56 -29.10
CA ASN A 442 -12.85 35.14 -30.38
C ASN A 442 -13.81 34.22 -31.13
N SER A 443 -14.78 34.81 -31.83
CA SER A 443 -15.77 34.12 -32.66
C SER A 443 -15.16 33.12 -33.67
N SER A 444 -13.95 33.39 -34.19
CA SER A 444 -13.24 32.47 -35.09
C SER A 444 -12.75 31.21 -34.39
N ILE A 445 -12.35 31.31 -33.12
CA ILE A 445 -11.93 30.18 -32.29
C ILE A 445 -13.13 29.29 -31.96
N ASP A 446 -14.24 29.90 -31.52
CA ASP A 446 -15.47 29.16 -31.24
C ASP A 446 -16.02 28.46 -32.49
N GLN A 447 -15.95 29.15 -33.64
CA GLN A 447 -16.35 28.57 -34.93
C GLN A 447 -15.45 27.41 -35.32
N ALA A 448 -14.12 27.55 -35.25
CA ALA A 448 -13.18 26.47 -35.59
C ALA A 448 -13.35 25.25 -34.66
N ILE A 449 -13.63 25.47 -33.37
CA ILE A 449 -13.93 24.39 -32.42
C ILE A 449 -15.25 23.70 -32.77
N ALA A 450 -16.27 24.45 -33.19
CA ALA A 450 -17.60 23.93 -33.48
C ALA A 450 -17.73 23.28 -34.87
N THR A 451 -16.98 23.74 -35.86
CA THR A 451 -16.99 23.20 -37.23
C THR A 451 -15.93 22.14 -37.45
N GLY A 452 -14.78 22.25 -36.79
CA GLY A 452 -13.61 21.41 -37.06
C GLY A 452 -12.89 21.78 -38.36
N ASP A 453 -13.20 22.94 -38.94
CA ASP A 453 -12.62 23.46 -40.18
C ASP A 453 -11.76 24.71 -39.94
N PRO A 454 -10.75 24.99 -40.80
CA PRO A 454 -10.03 26.25 -40.77
C PRO A 454 -10.96 27.45 -40.96
N VAL A 455 -10.78 28.48 -40.14
CA VAL A 455 -11.54 29.73 -40.21
C VAL A 455 -10.60 30.88 -40.53
N ILE A 456 -10.83 31.52 -41.69
CA ILE A 456 -10.13 32.73 -42.12
C ILE A 456 -11.04 33.92 -41.90
N LEU A 457 -10.63 34.87 -41.06
CA LEU A 457 -11.32 36.15 -40.93
C LEU A 457 -10.77 37.16 -41.93
N ALA A 458 -11.44 37.29 -43.08
CA ALA A 458 -11.02 38.13 -44.21
C ALA A 458 -11.58 39.57 -44.19
N ARG A 459 -12.39 39.95 -43.19
CA ARG A 459 -12.92 41.33 -43.05
C ARG A 459 -12.30 42.01 -41.81
N PRO A 460 -11.16 42.70 -41.98
CA PRO A 460 -10.55 43.43 -40.88
C PRO A 460 -11.47 44.60 -40.46
N THR A 461 -11.79 44.67 -39.18
CA THR A 461 -12.22 45.92 -38.55
C THR A 461 -10.97 46.63 -38.01
N LYS A 462 -11.04 47.92 -37.68
CA LYS A 462 -9.93 48.65 -37.03
C LYS A 462 -9.45 48.02 -35.71
N GLU A 463 -10.20 47.06 -35.17
CA GLU A 463 -9.98 46.42 -33.86
C GLU A 463 -9.59 44.94 -33.94
N ILE A 464 -9.77 44.26 -35.08
CA ILE A 464 -9.49 42.81 -35.22
C ILE A 464 -8.66 42.58 -36.49
N PRO A 465 -7.36 42.22 -36.37
CA PRO A 465 -6.51 41.94 -37.52
C PRO A 465 -6.99 40.69 -38.27
N SER A 466 -6.64 40.62 -39.57
CA SER A 466 -6.81 39.40 -40.37
C SER A 466 -6.20 38.21 -39.62
N SER A 467 -6.97 37.15 -39.41
CA SER A 467 -6.53 36.00 -38.63
C SER A 467 -6.92 34.68 -39.27
N LEU A 468 -6.08 33.69 -39.01
CA LEU A 468 -6.23 32.31 -39.43
C LEU A 468 -6.33 31.43 -38.18
N THR A 469 -7.44 30.73 -38.05
CA THR A 469 -7.66 29.78 -36.96
C THR A 469 -7.76 28.39 -37.52
N ILE A 470 -6.90 27.50 -37.03
CA ILE A 470 -6.84 26.11 -37.47
C ILE A 470 -7.12 25.20 -36.27
N PRO A 471 -8.11 24.30 -36.35
CA PRO A 471 -8.39 23.36 -35.28
C PRO A 471 -7.29 22.30 -35.20
N VAL A 472 -6.89 21.97 -33.97
CA VAL A 472 -6.03 20.83 -33.66
C VAL A 472 -6.93 19.63 -33.46
N LYS A 473 -6.93 18.73 -34.45
CA LYS A 473 -7.80 17.55 -34.48
C LYS A 473 -7.00 16.28 -34.24
N PHE A 474 -7.52 15.44 -33.37
CA PHE A 474 -7.08 14.06 -33.24
C PHE A 474 -8.28 13.15 -33.53
N ARG A 475 -8.19 12.36 -34.60
CA ARG A 475 -9.34 11.66 -35.20
C ARG A 475 -10.45 12.69 -35.53
N GLU A 476 -11.68 12.44 -35.11
CA GLU A 476 -12.84 13.33 -35.32
C GLU A 476 -13.06 14.33 -34.18
N GLN A 477 -12.11 14.47 -33.25
CA GLN A 477 -12.27 15.33 -32.07
C GLN A 477 -11.31 16.52 -32.09
N VAL A 478 -11.87 17.72 -31.94
CA VAL A 478 -11.09 18.94 -31.72
C VAL A 478 -10.53 18.91 -30.29
N ILE A 479 -9.21 18.82 -30.19
CA ILE A 479 -8.48 18.82 -28.91
C ILE A 479 -7.91 20.20 -28.56
N GLY A 480 -7.81 21.11 -29.54
CA GLY A 480 -7.35 22.49 -29.35
C GLY A 480 -7.49 23.33 -30.62
N VAL A 481 -6.89 24.52 -30.60
CA VAL A 481 -6.83 25.43 -31.75
C VAL A 481 -5.45 26.09 -31.84
N ILE A 482 -5.01 26.36 -33.06
CA ILE A 482 -3.90 27.25 -33.38
C ILE A 482 -4.50 28.52 -33.97
N HIS A 483 -4.26 29.66 -33.34
CA HIS A 483 -4.74 30.95 -33.81
C HIS A 483 -3.55 31.83 -34.19
N VAL A 484 -3.58 32.37 -35.40
CA VAL A 484 -2.53 33.23 -35.94
C VAL A 484 -3.14 34.55 -36.39
N GLU A 485 -2.66 35.65 -35.82
CA GLU A 485 -3.03 37.01 -36.22
C GLU A 485 -1.97 37.59 -37.16
N ALA A 486 -2.40 38.25 -38.24
CA ALA A 486 -1.50 38.91 -39.16
C ALA A 486 -0.95 40.21 -38.57
N ALA A 487 0.35 40.47 -38.79
CA ALA A 487 0.98 41.74 -38.42
C ALA A 487 0.41 42.95 -39.18
N GLU A 488 -0.09 42.73 -40.40
CA GLU A 488 -0.74 43.75 -41.23
C GLU A 488 -2.24 43.49 -41.31
N ALA A 489 -3.05 44.52 -41.01
CA ALA A 489 -4.51 44.40 -40.94
C ALA A 489 -5.16 43.90 -42.24
N ASN A 490 -4.56 44.16 -43.40
CA ASN A 490 -5.10 43.79 -44.73
C ASN A 490 -4.43 42.55 -45.36
N ARG A 491 -3.63 41.78 -44.61
CA ARG A 491 -2.98 40.57 -45.15
C ARG A 491 -4.03 39.54 -45.57
N LYS A 492 -3.88 39.01 -46.78
CA LYS A 492 -4.64 37.84 -47.25
C LYS A 492 -3.82 36.59 -46.99
N TRP A 493 -4.43 35.61 -46.32
CA TRP A 493 -3.86 34.28 -46.13
C TRP A 493 -3.96 33.51 -47.45
N THR A 494 -2.83 32.98 -47.91
CA THR A 494 -2.76 32.12 -49.10
C THR A 494 -3.09 30.68 -48.75
N ASP A 495 -3.54 29.90 -49.73
CA ASP A 495 -3.84 28.48 -49.52
C ASP A 495 -2.60 27.69 -49.08
N ASP A 496 -1.41 28.08 -49.55
CA ASP A 496 -0.13 27.51 -49.13
C ASP A 496 0.15 27.74 -47.64
N GLU A 497 -0.08 28.97 -47.14
CA GLU A 497 0.09 29.29 -45.72
C GLU A 497 -0.90 28.54 -44.83
N VAL A 498 -2.15 28.38 -45.29
CA VAL A 498 -3.17 27.58 -44.59
C VAL A 498 -2.73 26.12 -44.53
N SER A 499 -2.24 25.57 -45.64
CA SER A 499 -1.76 24.18 -45.72
C SER A 499 -0.56 23.91 -44.80
N ILE A 500 0.38 24.86 -44.71
CA ILE A 500 1.53 24.77 -43.80
C ILE A 500 1.06 24.70 -42.34
N ILE A 501 0.18 25.61 -41.92
CA ILE A 501 -0.27 25.65 -40.53
C ILE A 501 -1.18 24.45 -40.20
N GLN A 502 -1.95 23.97 -41.18
CA GLN A 502 -2.73 22.74 -41.04
C GLN A 502 -1.82 21.53 -40.81
N SER A 503 -0.74 21.42 -41.60
CA SER A 503 0.27 20.35 -41.43
C SER A 503 0.96 20.42 -40.06
N ILE A 504 1.22 21.63 -39.55
CA ILE A 504 1.76 21.84 -38.20
C ILE A 504 0.74 21.41 -37.14
N SER A 505 -0.52 21.76 -37.33
CA SER A 505 -1.63 21.38 -36.44
C SER A 505 -1.78 19.86 -36.33
N ASP A 506 -1.74 19.16 -37.47
CA ASP A 506 -1.86 17.71 -37.52
C ASP A 506 -0.67 17.04 -36.81
N ARG A 507 0.56 17.53 -37.01
CA ARG A 507 1.75 17.02 -36.28
C ARG A 507 1.66 17.27 -34.78
N ALA A 508 1.21 18.47 -34.39
CA ALA A 508 1.04 18.85 -33.00
C ALA A 508 -0.03 17.99 -32.32
N SER A 509 -1.12 17.63 -33.03
CA SER A 509 -2.21 16.85 -32.44
C SER A 509 -1.75 15.46 -32.01
N PHE A 510 -0.98 14.77 -32.85
CA PHE A 510 -0.40 13.47 -32.53
C PHE A 510 0.60 13.56 -31.38
N ALA A 511 1.48 14.56 -31.39
CA ALA A 511 2.48 14.74 -30.34
C ALA A 511 1.84 15.03 -28.97
N ILE A 512 0.80 15.88 -28.94
CA ILE A 512 0.06 16.23 -27.73
C ILE A 512 -0.68 15.01 -27.18
N GLU A 513 -1.35 14.23 -28.02
CA GLU A 513 -2.08 13.05 -27.54
C GLU A 513 -1.13 11.94 -27.06
N ASN A 514 0.01 11.75 -27.74
CA ASN A 514 1.03 10.81 -27.29
C ASN A 514 1.63 11.21 -25.95
N ALA A 515 1.95 12.50 -25.76
CA ALA A 515 2.45 13.02 -24.49
C ALA A 515 1.41 12.85 -23.38
N ARG A 516 0.12 13.12 -23.69
CA ARG A 516 -1.00 12.94 -22.75
C ARG A 516 -1.17 11.49 -22.33
N LEU A 517 -1.14 10.55 -23.29
CA LEU A 517 -1.27 9.11 -23.02
C LEU A 517 -0.09 8.58 -22.20
N PHE A 518 1.13 9.06 -22.49
CA PHE A 518 2.31 8.72 -21.71
C PHE A 518 2.20 9.23 -20.26
N GLU A 519 1.84 10.51 -20.09
CA GLU A 519 1.66 11.11 -18.76
C GLU A 519 0.56 10.42 -17.95
N GLU A 520 -0.55 10.03 -18.61
CA GLU A 520 -1.63 9.28 -17.97
C GLU A 520 -1.17 7.88 -17.53
N THR A 521 -0.37 7.22 -18.36
CA THR A 521 0.21 5.90 -18.04
C THR A 521 1.19 6.01 -16.87
N GLU A 522 2.06 7.02 -16.89
CA GLU A 522 3.03 7.29 -15.82
C GLU A 522 2.31 7.59 -14.50
N ARG A 523 1.34 8.51 -14.49
CA ARG A 523 0.53 8.79 -13.29
C ARG A 523 -0.21 7.57 -12.77
N ARG A 524 -0.72 6.72 -13.66
CA ARG A 524 -1.40 5.49 -13.26
C ARG A 524 -0.43 4.52 -12.58
N ALA A 525 0.76 4.34 -13.14
CA ALA A 525 1.80 3.51 -12.55
C ALA A 525 2.27 4.05 -11.18
N GLU A 526 2.52 5.35 -11.08
CA GLU A 526 2.86 6.00 -9.80
C GLU A 526 1.77 5.80 -8.75
N ARG A 527 0.51 5.96 -9.14
CA ARG A 527 -0.64 5.76 -8.25
C ARG A 527 -0.74 4.32 -7.77
N GLU A 528 -0.55 3.35 -8.65
CA GLU A 528 -0.59 1.93 -8.29
C GLU A 528 0.58 1.56 -7.36
N GLN A 529 1.80 2.05 -7.62
CA GLN A 529 2.95 1.87 -6.73
C GLN A 529 2.70 2.46 -5.34
N LEU A 530 2.11 3.65 -5.28
CA LEU A 530 1.78 4.31 -4.02
C LEU A 530 0.75 3.52 -3.22
N ILE A 531 -0.32 3.05 -3.87
CA ILE A 531 -1.34 2.19 -3.24
C ILE A 531 -0.72 0.89 -2.73
N ALA A 532 0.13 0.24 -3.52
CA ALA A 532 0.81 -0.99 -3.12
C ALA A 532 1.72 -0.76 -1.90
N LYS A 533 2.53 0.31 -1.91
CA LYS A 533 3.42 0.68 -0.80
C LYS A 533 2.65 0.96 0.49
N VAL A 534 1.54 1.69 0.40
CA VAL A 534 0.67 1.97 1.56
C VAL A 534 0.04 0.67 2.07
N THR A 535 -0.47 -0.18 1.18
CA THR A 535 -1.10 -1.46 1.54
C THR A 535 -0.10 -2.41 2.23
N SER A 536 1.14 -2.47 1.74
CA SER A 536 2.21 -3.28 2.36
C SER A 536 2.49 -2.83 3.80
N ARG A 537 2.66 -1.53 4.04
CA ARG A 537 2.92 -0.98 5.38
C ARG A 537 1.76 -1.18 6.35
N ILE A 538 0.53 -1.13 5.83
CA ILE A 538 -0.67 -1.44 6.62
C ILE A 538 -0.66 -2.94 6.99
N GLY A 539 -0.28 -3.82 6.06
CA GLY A 539 -0.19 -5.27 6.26
C GLY A 539 0.96 -5.74 7.16
N GLU A 540 2.01 -4.93 7.38
CA GLU A 540 3.12 -5.27 8.27
C GLU A 540 2.77 -5.22 9.78
N SER A 541 1.60 -4.68 10.13
CA SER A 541 1.15 -4.54 11.53
C SER A 541 0.00 -5.51 11.84
N ASN A 542 0.13 -6.28 12.92
CA ASN A 542 -0.91 -7.20 13.42
C ASN A 542 -1.80 -6.62 14.53
N ASN A 543 -1.60 -5.35 14.89
CA ASN A 543 -2.40 -4.66 15.89
C ASN A 543 -3.38 -3.69 15.20
N VAL A 544 -4.69 -3.90 15.39
CA VAL A 544 -5.76 -3.08 14.79
C VAL A 544 -5.54 -1.58 15.03
N GLU A 545 -5.16 -1.19 16.25
CA GLU A 545 -4.90 0.21 16.60
C GLU A 545 -3.73 0.79 15.80
N LYS A 546 -2.69 -0.01 15.60
CA LYS A 546 -1.49 0.38 14.84
C LYS A 546 -1.72 0.34 13.33
N ILE A 547 -2.55 -0.58 12.84
CA ILE A 547 -3.06 -0.59 11.46
C ILE A 547 -3.81 0.72 11.21
N LEU A 548 -4.74 1.09 12.09
CA LEU A 548 -5.50 2.33 11.98
C LEU A 548 -4.56 3.54 12.01
N GLN A 549 -3.66 3.66 12.98
CA GLN A 549 -2.69 4.76 13.06
C GLN A 549 -1.83 4.89 11.80
N THR A 550 -1.21 3.81 11.34
CA THR A 550 -0.41 3.79 10.12
C THR A 550 -1.26 4.18 8.90
N THR A 551 -2.49 3.67 8.80
CA THR A 551 -3.40 3.99 7.70
C THR A 551 -3.72 5.48 7.64
N ILE A 552 -4.09 6.09 8.77
CA ILE A 552 -4.44 7.51 8.84
C ILE A 552 -3.23 8.40 8.51
N GLN A 553 -2.05 8.00 8.98
CA GLN A 553 -0.79 8.73 8.78
C GLN A 553 -0.30 8.67 7.34
N GLU A 554 -0.34 7.49 6.71
CA GLU A 554 0.04 7.31 5.31
C GLU A 554 -0.97 7.96 4.37
N LEU A 555 -2.29 7.85 4.64
CA LEU A 555 -3.31 8.58 3.87
C LEU A 555 -3.15 10.10 3.99
N GLY A 556 -2.88 10.61 5.19
CA GLY A 556 -2.67 12.04 5.42
C GLY A 556 -1.47 12.59 4.63
N ARG A 557 -0.33 11.88 4.67
CA ARG A 557 0.88 12.25 3.93
C ARG A 557 0.71 12.12 2.43
N SER A 558 0.15 11.01 1.97
CA SER A 558 0.05 10.66 0.55
C SER A 558 -0.94 11.53 -0.20
N LEU A 559 -2.01 11.99 0.45
CA LEU A 559 -3.06 12.80 -0.18
C LEU A 559 -2.90 14.30 0.09
N GLY A 560 -1.89 14.70 0.89
CA GLY A 560 -1.75 16.08 1.35
C GLY A 560 -2.99 16.57 2.13
N ALA A 561 -3.70 15.65 2.79
CA ALA A 561 -4.98 15.95 3.43
C ALA A 561 -4.76 16.71 4.75
N THR A 562 -5.49 17.80 4.95
CA THR A 562 -5.42 18.61 6.17
C THR A 562 -5.99 17.89 7.40
N ARG A 563 -6.88 16.89 7.19
CA ARG A 563 -7.45 16.07 8.25
C ARG A 563 -7.88 14.70 7.71
N THR A 564 -7.45 13.64 8.39
CA THR A 564 -7.88 12.25 8.16
C THR A 564 -8.34 11.64 9.48
N PHE A 565 -9.42 10.86 9.48
CA PHE A 565 -9.89 10.12 10.65
C PHE A 565 -10.58 8.83 10.21
N ILE A 566 -10.53 7.79 11.06
CA ILE A 566 -11.26 6.54 10.87
C ILE A 566 -12.21 6.38 12.05
N LYS A 567 -13.49 6.05 11.78
CA LYS A 567 -14.49 5.75 12.79
C LYS A 567 -14.99 4.33 12.55
N LEU A 568 -14.85 3.46 13.55
CA LEU A 568 -15.41 2.11 13.52
C LEU A 568 -16.85 2.16 14.03
N GLU A 569 -17.72 1.35 13.44
CA GLU A 569 -19.10 1.19 13.90
C GLU A 569 -19.09 0.25 15.12
N THR A 570 -19.53 0.75 16.27
CA THR A 570 -19.79 -0.10 17.43
C THR A 570 -21.15 -0.75 17.21
N THR A 571 -21.19 -2.05 16.94
CA THR A 571 -22.45 -2.81 16.94
C THR A 571 -23.03 -2.74 18.35
N ALA A 572 -24.03 -1.90 18.56
CA ALA A 572 -24.83 -1.91 19.78
C ALA A 572 -25.67 -3.20 19.75
N ALA A 573 -25.46 -4.07 20.72
CA ALA A 573 -26.34 -5.18 20.99
C ALA A 573 -27.78 -4.65 21.14
N SER A 574 -28.69 -5.24 20.38
CA SER A 574 -30.13 -5.04 20.47
C SER A 574 -30.61 -5.29 21.90
N ALA A 575 -30.87 -4.22 22.64
CA ALA A 575 -31.68 -4.25 23.84
C ALA A 575 -33.06 -3.71 23.46
N ASP A 576 -33.86 -4.58 22.84
CA ASP A 576 -35.28 -4.37 22.59
C ASP A 576 -35.95 -5.75 22.60
N ASP A 577 -36.02 -6.33 23.80
CA ASP A 577 -37.04 -7.30 24.17
C ASP A 577 -37.13 -7.33 25.70
N ASP A 578 -38.34 -7.47 26.22
CA ASP A 578 -38.76 -7.48 27.62
C ASP A 578 -39.01 -6.14 28.31
N ALA A 579 -40.13 -5.51 27.92
CA ALA A 579 -41.01 -4.84 28.88
C ALA A 579 -42.50 -4.97 28.47
N THR A 580 -43.00 -6.20 28.46
CA THR A 580 -44.41 -6.48 28.78
C THR A 580 -44.46 -7.35 30.03
N GLY A 581 -45.00 -6.81 31.12
CA GLY A 581 -45.17 -7.48 32.41
C GLY A 581 -45.36 -6.51 33.55
#